data_AF-A0A0E2D0F9-F1
#
_entry.id   AF-A0A0E2D0F9-F1
#
_cell.length_a   1.000
_cell.length_b   1.000
_cell.length_c   1.000
_cell.angle_alpha   90.00
_cell.angle_beta   90.00
_cell.angle_gamma   90.00
#
_symmetry.space_group_name_H-M   'P 1'
#
loop_
_entity.id
_entity.type
_entity.pdbx_description
1 polymer ?
#
loop_
_entity_poly.entity_id
_entity_poly.type
_entity_poly.pdbx_seq_one_letter_code
_entity_poly.pdbx_strand_id
1 'polypeptide(L)'
;MILVNFENEKEISLSKPQNLLEISLNNGIPHTHACGGNARCSTCRVLVLENPSHLSPPEQKEKELSQKKGFPKSVRLACQTTVLGDVRVRRIVLDEEDYNLTIPGSATISGEEKEIAILFSDIRDFTLFSESHLPYDVIHILNRYFYKMGDVILKHGGKIDKYIGDGLMALFGVNGGSPQEICISALRAAKEMELELYSLNEYLKSHLHTSFRIGVGVHYGNCILGQLGHPANMSYTAIGDSVNIASRIESKTKKSGASVLISESLYKQVKEKVVKGRVFSAQLKGKTGNYKLYEIQEILEKVDANLWEEAKNSLRRIILVREVGSWLKLVYHLSCLFDENQNWIGLSAANSFQKFSKLPENGDLVQNFYQIKDTFNEQFQNSFSFADLLALAGAVAIEKSGGPRIPIQPGRKDRLLSEVFQILPLSMQTQKDQLPYLQKMKLGIRDIVLISGARTIGWLGGESFTSNPYNFDNSYFHVLLKAGLEGPLLIPNDRELLKNDESRAFVLDYALDPSKFFEDFTSTYLKLTS
;
A
#
# COMPACT_ATOMS: atom_id res chain seq x y z
N MET A 1 -8.43 -45.17 46.53
CA MET A 1 -9.59 -44.35 46.14
C MET A 1 -9.23 -42.94 46.57
N ILE A 2 -9.30 -41.95 45.67
CA ILE A 2 -8.96 -40.56 45.98
C ILE A 2 -10.28 -39.77 46.08
N LEU A 3 -10.52 -39.07 47.18
CA LEU A 3 -11.71 -38.26 47.42
C LEU A 3 -11.41 -36.78 47.15
N VAL A 4 -12.20 -36.18 46.24
CA VAL A 4 -12.12 -34.75 45.92
C VAL A 4 -13.41 -34.06 46.32
N ASN A 5 -13.34 -33.23 47.34
CA ASN A 5 -14.48 -32.48 47.85
C ASN A 5 -14.46 -31.05 47.28
N PHE A 6 -15.39 -30.75 46.36
CA PHE A 6 -15.70 -29.38 45.97
C PHE A 6 -16.68 -28.80 46.97
N GLU A 7 -16.19 -27.88 47.79
CA GLU A 7 -16.93 -27.39 48.94
C GLU A 7 -18.26 -26.74 48.54
N ASN A 8 -19.34 -27.14 49.21
CA ASN A 8 -20.73 -26.74 48.96
C ASN A 8 -21.29 -27.19 47.60
N GLU A 9 -20.62 -28.12 46.91
CA GLU A 9 -21.05 -28.60 45.60
C GLU A 9 -21.19 -30.12 45.58
N LYS A 10 -20.07 -30.85 45.47
CA LYS A 10 -20.07 -32.29 45.23
C LYS A 10 -18.78 -32.92 45.70
N GLU A 11 -18.90 -34.15 46.20
CA GLU A 11 -17.76 -35.02 46.47
C GLU A 11 -17.62 -36.05 45.36
N ILE A 12 -16.39 -36.23 44.87
CA ILE A 12 -16.08 -37.05 43.71
C ILE A 12 -15.01 -38.07 44.11
N SER A 13 -15.26 -39.33 43.79
CA SER A 13 -14.31 -40.43 44.01
C SER A 13 -13.57 -40.77 42.71
N LEU A 14 -12.25 -40.80 42.78
CA LEU A 14 -11.37 -41.08 41.64
C LEU A 14 -10.63 -42.41 41.83
N SER A 15 -10.48 -43.15 40.74
CA SER A 15 -9.69 -44.39 40.67
C SER A 15 -8.21 -44.16 40.40
N LYS A 16 -7.84 -43.00 39.86
CA LYS A 16 -6.47 -42.58 39.53
C LYS A 16 -6.31 -41.06 39.63
N PRO A 17 -5.07 -40.54 39.73
CA PRO A 17 -4.82 -39.11 39.67
C PRO A 17 -5.38 -38.45 38.39
N GLN A 18 -6.00 -37.28 38.52
CA GLN A 18 -6.63 -36.54 37.42
C GLN A 18 -6.49 -35.02 37.60
N ASN A 19 -6.63 -34.28 36.50
CA ASN A 19 -6.58 -32.82 36.49
C ASN A 19 -7.84 -32.23 37.16
N LEU A 20 -7.67 -31.25 38.04
CA LEU A 20 -8.76 -30.69 38.84
C LEU A 20 -9.83 -30.00 37.98
N LEU A 21 -9.46 -29.38 36.87
CA LEU A 21 -10.43 -28.82 35.93
C LEU A 21 -11.26 -29.93 35.26
N GLU A 22 -10.63 -31.00 34.79
CA GLU A 22 -11.33 -32.14 34.18
C GLU A 22 -12.26 -32.84 35.19
N ILE A 23 -11.81 -33.00 36.44
CA ILE A 23 -12.62 -33.58 37.51
C ILE A 23 -13.91 -32.77 37.68
N SER A 24 -13.82 -31.43 37.75
CA SER A 24 -15.02 -30.59 37.85
C SER A 24 -15.95 -30.72 36.63
N LEU A 25 -15.42 -30.56 35.41
CA LEU A 25 -16.23 -30.54 34.19
C LEU A 25 -16.91 -31.88 33.92
N ASN A 26 -16.19 -33.00 34.08
CA ASN A 26 -16.72 -34.35 33.85
C ASN A 26 -17.80 -34.75 34.86
N ASN A 27 -17.87 -34.07 36.01
CA ASN A 27 -18.84 -34.35 37.06
C ASN A 27 -19.99 -33.34 37.13
N GLY A 28 -20.11 -32.48 36.11
CA GLY A 28 -21.17 -31.48 36.01
C GLY A 28 -20.99 -30.28 36.94
N ILE A 29 -19.76 -30.00 37.38
CA ILE A 29 -19.43 -28.79 38.14
C ILE A 29 -18.93 -27.73 37.13
N PRO A 30 -19.72 -26.68 36.83
CA PRO A 30 -19.38 -25.71 35.79
C PRO A 30 -18.24 -24.82 36.22
N HIS A 31 -17.04 -25.04 35.71
CA HIS A 31 -15.82 -24.40 36.16
C HIS A 31 -15.25 -23.47 35.08
N THR A 32 -15.17 -22.17 35.34
CA THR A 32 -14.76 -21.15 34.36
C THR A 32 -13.31 -21.33 33.87
N HIS A 33 -13.09 -21.41 32.57
CA HIS A 33 -11.77 -21.67 31.97
C HIS A 33 -11.58 -20.92 30.64
N ALA A 34 -11.55 -19.58 30.68
CA ALA A 34 -11.57 -18.72 29.48
C ALA A 34 -10.49 -19.03 28.42
N CYS A 35 -9.34 -19.57 28.83
CA CYS A 35 -8.27 -19.96 27.90
C CYS A 35 -8.29 -21.44 27.46
N GLY A 36 -9.37 -22.17 27.73
CA GLY A 36 -9.45 -23.61 27.41
C GLY A 36 -8.59 -24.50 28.33
N GLY A 37 -8.15 -24.00 29.49
CA GLY A 37 -7.31 -24.77 30.43
C GLY A 37 -5.80 -24.66 30.20
N ASN A 38 -5.33 -23.72 29.38
CA ASN A 38 -3.92 -23.60 28.99
C ASN A 38 -3.04 -22.71 29.89
N ALA A 39 -3.53 -22.36 31.09
CA ALA A 39 -2.86 -21.44 32.03
C ALA A 39 -2.55 -20.03 31.46
N ARG A 40 -3.35 -19.58 30.49
CA ARG A 40 -3.28 -18.22 29.91
C ARG A 40 -4.29 -17.25 30.55
N CYS A 41 -5.14 -17.74 31.44
CA CYS A 41 -6.08 -16.97 32.24
C CYS A 41 -6.07 -17.43 33.70
N SER A 42 -6.69 -16.66 34.58
CA SER A 42 -6.84 -17.00 36.00
C SER A 42 -8.29 -17.35 36.38
N THR A 43 -9.15 -17.73 35.43
CA THR A 43 -10.56 -17.97 35.73
C THR A 43 -10.81 -19.33 36.41
N CYS A 44 -9.94 -20.31 36.19
CA CYS A 44 -10.05 -21.66 36.78
C CYS A 44 -9.44 -21.76 38.19
N ARG A 45 -9.38 -20.63 38.91
CA ARG A 45 -8.75 -20.59 40.23
C ARG A 45 -9.59 -21.35 41.26
N VAL A 46 -8.89 -22.14 42.06
CA VAL A 46 -9.44 -22.80 43.24
C VAL A 46 -8.67 -22.36 44.47
N LEU A 47 -9.37 -22.27 45.59
CA LEU A 47 -8.80 -22.17 46.92
C LEU A 47 -8.68 -23.59 47.47
N VAL A 48 -7.46 -24.00 47.79
CA VAL A 48 -7.18 -25.29 48.46
C VAL A 48 -7.41 -25.09 49.95
N LEU A 49 -8.37 -25.85 50.50
CA LEU A 49 -8.80 -25.74 51.89
C LEU A 49 -8.08 -26.75 52.78
N GLU A 50 -7.93 -27.99 52.30
CA GLU A 50 -7.34 -29.09 53.06
C GLU A 50 -6.38 -29.91 52.17
N ASN A 51 -5.37 -30.52 52.78
CA ASN A 51 -4.41 -31.44 52.16
C ASN A 51 -3.68 -30.92 50.89
N PRO A 52 -3.05 -29.72 50.91
CA PRO A 52 -2.34 -29.19 49.75
C PRO A 52 -1.15 -30.05 49.29
N SER A 53 -0.59 -30.90 50.17
CA SER A 53 0.46 -31.87 49.85
C SER A 53 -0.02 -32.99 48.92
N HIS A 54 -1.33 -33.19 48.76
CA HIS A 54 -1.92 -34.17 47.86
C HIS A 54 -2.16 -33.63 46.44
N LEU A 55 -1.62 -32.46 46.13
CA LEU A 55 -1.69 -31.86 44.80
C LEU A 55 -0.33 -31.90 44.11
N SER A 56 -0.32 -31.99 42.78
CA SER A 56 0.92 -31.83 42.01
C SER A 56 1.60 -30.50 42.33
N PRO A 57 2.94 -30.43 42.32
CA PRO A 57 3.64 -29.16 42.46
C PRO A 57 3.24 -28.21 41.31
N PRO A 58 3.20 -26.89 41.56
CA PRO A 58 2.87 -25.93 40.52
C PRO A 58 3.79 -26.04 39.30
N GLU A 59 3.20 -26.14 38.12
CA GLU A 59 3.93 -26.11 36.86
C GLU A 59 4.50 -24.72 36.56
N GLN A 60 5.42 -24.62 35.61
CA GLN A 60 6.09 -23.37 35.22
C GLN A 60 5.09 -22.24 34.91
N LYS A 61 4.06 -22.53 34.09
CA LYS A 61 3.04 -21.55 33.69
C LYS A 61 2.22 -21.06 34.88
N GLU A 62 1.86 -21.95 35.80
CA GLU A 62 1.16 -21.60 37.03
C GLU A 62 2.02 -20.71 37.93
N LYS A 63 3.31 -21.05 38.11
CA LYS A 63 4.25 -20.26 38.90
C LYS A 63 4.40 -18.84 38.36
N GLU A 64 4.59 -18.70 37.05
CA GLU A 64 4.73 -17.41 36.39
C GLU A 64 3.48 -16.55 36.56
N LEU A 65 2.29 -17.13 36.34
CA LEU A 65 1.02 -16.40 36.50
C LEU A 65 0.76 -16.02 37.96
N SER A 66 1.03 -16.95 38.88
CA SER A 66 0.87 -16.77 40.33
C SER A 66 1.76 -15.64 40.86
N GLN A 67 3.05 -15.63 40.48
CA GLN A 67 3.98 -14.55 40.84
C GLN A 67 3.52 -13.21 40.26
N LYS A 68 3.13 -13.19 38.98
CA LYS A 68 2.70 -11.95 38.31
C LYS A 68 1.42 -11.36 38.90
N LYS A 69 0.51 -12.18 39.39
CA LYS A 69 -0.79 -11.76 39.94
C LYS A 69 -0.83 -11.70 41.46
N GLY A 70 0.23 -12.15 42.15
CA GLY A 70 0.30 -12.17 43.60
C GLY A 70 -0.66 -13.16 44.26
N PHE A 71 -0.80 -14.38 43.72
CA PHE A 71 -1.68 -15.37 44.33
C PHE A 71 -1.14 -15.87 45.68
N PRO A 72 -2.00 -16.03 46.71
CA PRO A 72 -1.64 -16.76 47.92
C PRO A 72 -1.23 -18.20 47.60
N LYS A 73 -0.39 -18.81 48.45
CA LYS A 73 0.04 -20.22 48.29
C LYS A 73 -1.12 -21.24 48.29
N SER A 74 -2.25 -20.88 48.90
CA SER A 74 -3.47 -21.69 48.94
C SER A 74 -4.28 -21.61 47.64
N VAL A 75 -3.95 -20.72 46.71
CA VAL A 75 -4.66 -20.60 45.43
C VAL A 75 -3.90 -21.33 44.35
N ARG A 76 -4.61 -22.21 43.63
CA ARG A 76 -4.08 -22.98 42.51
C ARG A 76 -4.89 -22.75 41.24
N LEU A 77 -4.27 -22.99 40.08
CA LEU A 77 -4.99 -23.10 38.81
C LEU A 77 -5.47 -24.54 38.63
N ALA A 78 -6.79 -24.76 38.60
CA ALA A 78 -7.34 -26.10 38.48
C ALA A 78 -6.85 -26.83 37.21
N CYS A 79 -6.65 -26.09 36.11
CA CYS A 79 -6.18 -26.66 34.85
C CYS A 79 -4.69 -27.07 34.86
N GLN A 80 -3.92 -26.70 35.87
CA GLN A 80 -2.50 -27.08 36.03
C GLN A 80 -2.27 -27.93 37.29
N THR A 81 -3.35 -28.36 37.95
CA THR A 81 -3.28 -29.05 39.23
C THR A 81 -3.83 -30.45 39.06
N THR A 82 -2.96 -31.46 39.25
CA THR A 82 -3.37 -32.87 39.32
C THR A 82 -3.59 -33.25 40.77
N VAL A 83 -4.71 -33.91 41.06
CA VAL A 83 -5.02 -34.43 42.38
C VAL A 83 -4.37 -35.81 42.55
N LEU A 84 -3.51 -35.97 43.56
CA LEU A 84 -2.73 -37.17 43.84
C LEU A 84 -3.27 -37.96 45.05
N GLY A 85 -4.09 -37.33 45.90
CA GLY A 85 -4.68 -37.88 47.11
C GLY A 85 -5.85 -37.02 47.58
N ASP A 86 -6.46 -37.37 48.72
CA ASP A 86 -7.70 -36.74 49.16
C ASP A 86 -7.54 -35.23 49.41
N VAL A 87 -8.43 -34.41 48.85
CA VAL A 87 -8.32 -32.95 48.88
C VAL A 87 -9.68 -32.27 48.99
N ARG A 88 -9.72 -31.12 49.66
CA ARG A 88 -10.89 -30.22 49.67
C ARG A 88 -10.53 -28.89 49.03
N VAL A 89 -11.33 -28.47 48.05
CA VAL A 89 -11.14 -27.23 47.29
C VAL A 89 -12.43 -26.44 47.19
N ARG A 90 -12.33 -25.12 47.09
CA ARG A 90 -13.44 -24.20 46.79
C ARG A 90 -13.15 -23.48 45.48
N ARG A 91 -14.10 -23.42 44.55
CA ARG A 91 -13.97 -22.59 43.35
C ARG A 91 -14.07 -21.12 43.74
N ILE A 92 -13.17 -20.27 43.24
CA ILE A 92 -13.11 -18.84 43.63
C ILE A 92 -14.03 -17.97 42.76
N VAL A 93 -14.35 -18.44 41.55
CA VAL A 93 -15.16 -17.76 40.54
C VAL A 93 -16.50 -18.50 40.48
N LEU A 94 -17.51 -17.91 41.12
CA LEU A 94 -18.80 -18.51 41.46
C LEU A 94 -19.85 -17.41 41.66
N ASP A 95 -20.50 -16.97 40.60
CA ASP A 95 -21.83 -16.37 40.68
C ASP A 95 -22.73 -16.88 39.55
N GLU A 96 -24.02 -16.56 39.60
CA GLU A 96 -24.97 -16.99 38.55
C GLU A 96 -24.62 -16.40 37.18
N GLU A 97 -23.90 -15.27 37.14
CA GLU A 97 -23.42 -14.68 35.88
C GLU A 97 -22.33 -15.56 35.26
N ASP A 98 -21.35 -16.01 36.03
CA ASP A 98 -20.31 -16.96 35.60
C ASP A 98 -20.91 -18.30 35.13
N TYR A 99 -21.98 -18.77 35.78
CA TYR A 99 -22.72 -19.97 35.37
C TYR A 99 -23.36 -19.78 33.99
N ASN A 100 -24.10 -18.68 33.80
CA ASN A 100 -24.76 -18.36 32.52
C ASN A 100 -23.76 -18.19 31.35
N LEU A 101 -22.54 -17.73 31.64
CA LEU A 101 -21.46 -17.59 30.67
C LEU A 101 -20.75 -18.91 30.31
N THR A 102 -21.02 -20.01 31.04
CA THR A 102 -20.34 -21.32 30.87
C THR A 102 -21.24 -22.46 30.37
N ILE A 103 -22.55 -22.22 30.15
CA ILE A 103 -23.50 -23.24 29.66
C ILE A 103 -23.19 -23.64 28.19
N PRO A 104 -23.10 -24.94 27.84
CA PRO A 104 -22.93 -25.38 26.45
C PRO A 104 -24.09 -24.89 25.57
N GLY A 105 -23.78 -24.07 24.55
CA GLY A 105 -24.78 -23.43 23.67
C GLY A 105 -25.01 -21.94 23.96
N SER A 106 -24.57 -21.44 25.13
CA SER A 106 -24.29 -20.02 25.33
C SER A 106 -23.02 -19.69 24.57
N ALA A 107 -22.99 -18.59 23.81
CA ALA A 107 -21.83 -18.18 23.01
C ALA A 107 -20.56 -18.28 23.86
N THR A 108 -19.73 -19.28 23.57
CA THR A 108 -18.53 -19.52 24.34
C THR A 108 -17.74 -18.23 24.32
N ILE A 109 -17.36 -17.70 25.49
CA ILE A 109 -16.33 -16.67 25.63
C ILE A 109 -14.97 -17.34 25.29
N SER A 110 -14.88 -17.98 24.13
CA SER A 110 -13.68 -18.56 23.57
C SER A 110 -13.10 -17.51 22.64
N GLY A 111 -12.08 -16.83 23.14
CA GLY A 111 -11.22 -16.04 22.28
C GLY A 111 -10.19 -16.91 21.59
N GLU A 112 -9.93 -16.68 20.30
CA GLU A 112 -8.83 -17.27 19.54
C GLU A 112 -7.58 -16.42 19.71
N GLU A 113 -6.46 -17.02 20.13
CA GLU A 113 -5.17 -16.32 20.15
C GLU A 113 -4.59 -16.27 18.73
N LYS A 114 -4.29 -15.06 18.23
CA LYS A 114 -3.81 -14.85 16.87
C LYS A 114 -2.83 -13.68 16.78
N GLU A 115 -1.84 -13.82 15.91
CA GLU A 115 -0.99 -12.70 15.48
C GLU A 115 -1.64 -11.96 14.33
N ILE A 116 -1.99 -10.70 14.57
CA ILE A 116 -2.66 -9.84 13.59
C ILE A 116 -2.01 -8.47 13.53
N ALA A 117 -2.29 -7.72 12.47
CA ALA A 117 -1.97 -6.30 12.44
C ALA A 117 -3.20 -5.49 12.90
N ILE A 118 -2.98 -4.60 13.85
CA ILE A 118 -3.98 -3.72 14.44
C ILE A 118 -3.65 -2.30 14.01
N LEU A 119 -4.61 -1.65 13.36
CA LEU A 119 -4.52 -0.28 12.88
C LEU A 119 -5.43 0.61 13.72
N PHE A 120 -4.90 1.72 14.22
CA PHE A 120 -5.66 2.83 14.78
C PHE A 120 -5.45 4.06 13.91
N SER A 121 -6.52 4.80 13.64
CA SER A 121 -6.46 6.11 12.97
C SER A 121 -7.31 7.11 13.74
N ASP A 122 -6.87 8.37 13.78
CA ASP A 122 -7.52 9.46 14.49
C ASP A 122 -7.36 10.77 13.71
N ILE A 123 -8.38 11.62 13.70
CA ILE A 123 -8.33 12.91 13.01
C ILE A 123 -7.61 13.92 13.91
N ARG A 124 -6.64 14.63 13.35
CA ARG A 124 -5.87 15.62 14.09
C ARG A 124 -6.69 16.88 14.27
N ASP A 125 -6.72 17.34 15.51
CA ASP A 125 -7.34 18.59 15.93
C ASP A 125 -8.85 18.63 15.64
N PHE A 126 -9.50 17.45 15.59
CA PHE A 126 -10.94 17.32 15.32
C PHE A 126 -11.83 18.04 16.33
N THR A 127 -11.41 18.12 17.59
CA THR A 127 -12.16 18.85 18.63
C THR A 127 -12.43 20.29 18.21
N LEU A 128 -11.42 20.98 17.65
CA LEU A 128 -11.58 22.35 17.16
C LEU A 128 -12.60 22.43 16.03
N PHE A 129 -12.60 21.45 15.13
CA PHE A 129 -13.59 21.35 14.06
C PHE A 129 -15.00 21.15 14.63
N SER A 130 -15.16 20.26 15.62
CA SER A 130 -16.48 19.98 16.21
C SER A 130 -17.05 21.14 17.02
N GLU A 131 -16.20 21.97 17.64
CA GLU A 131 -16.61 23.16 18.39
C GLU A 131 -17.05 24.31 17.48
N SER A 132 -16.51 24.38 16.26
CA SER A 132 -16.79 25.46 15.31
C SER A 132 -17.91 25.17 14.31
N HIS A 133 -18.57 24.01 14.38
CA HIS A 133 -19.59 23.58 13.43
C HIS A 133 -20.85 23.05 14.13
N LEU A 134 -21.98 23.09 13.42
CA LEU A 134 -23.23 22.54 13.94
C LEU A 134 -23.15 21.01 14.05
N PRO A 135 -23.77 20.38 15.06
CA PRO A 135 -23.66 18.94 15.29
C PRO A 135 -24.04 18.07 14.09
N TYR A 136 -25.06 18.46 13.32
CA TYR A 136 -25.47 17.71 12.13
C TYR A 136 -24.43 17.79 11.00
N ASP A 137 -23.74 18.91 10.85
CA ASP A 137 -22.65 19.06 9.88
C ASP A 137 -21.45 18.20 10.29
N VAL A 138 -21.12 18.20 11.58
CA VAL A 138 -20.07 17.34 12.15
C VAL A 138 -20.37 15.86 11.87
N ILE A 139 -21.60 15.42 12.13
CA ILE A 139 -22.04 14.04 11.85
C ILE A 139 -21.95 13.73 10.34
N HIS A 140 -22.40 14.65 9.48
CA HIS A 140 -22.34 14.45 8.03
C HIS A 140 -20.91 14.24 7.55
N ILE A 141 -20.00 15.11 7.97
CA ILE A 141 -18.58 15.03 7.59
C ILE A 141 -17.93 13.78 8.16
N LEU A 142 -18.22 13.44 9.42
CA LEU A 142 -17.65 12.26 10.06
C LEU A 142 -18.10 10.96 9.38
N ASN A 143 -19.37 10.87 8.97
CA ASN A 143 -19.86 9.73 8.19
C ASN A 143 -19.19 9.62 6.82
N ARG A 144 -18.94 10.75 6.12
CA ARG A 144 -18.18 10.74 4.86
C ARG A 144 -16.75 10.25 5.06
N TYR A 145 -16.10 10.71 6.13
CA TYR A 145 -14.77 10.26 6.51
C TYR A 145 -14.75 8.75 6.78
N PHE A 146 -15.63 8.26 7.64
CA PHE A 146 -15.70 6.83 7.97
C PHE A 146 -16.05 5.95 6.77
N TYR A 147 -16.92 6.42 5.86
CA TYR A 147 -17.19 5.72 4.61
C TYR A 147 -15.92 5.55 3.77
N LYS A 148 -15.19 6.65 3.53
CA LYS A 148 -13.95 6.64 2.74
C LYS A 148 -12.84 5.79 3.36
N MET A 149 -12.60 5.95 4.66
CA MET A 149 -11.58 5.17 5.35
C MET A 149 -11.97 3.69 5.44
N GLY A 150 -13.26 3.42 5.65
CA GLY A 150 -13.81 2.07 5.72
C GLY A 150 -13.65 1.31 4.40
N ASP A 151 -13.99 1.93 3.27
CA ASP A 151 -13.80 1.34 1.93
C ASP A 151 -12.35 0.93 1.69
N VAL A 152 -11.38 1.79 2.06
CA VAL A 152 -9.95 1.48 1.94
C VAL A 152 -9.56 0.29 2.82
N ILE A 153 -9.99 0.28 4.08
CA ILE A 153 -9.69 -0.82 5.01
C ILE A 153 -10.23 -2.15 4.46
N LEU A 154 -11.47 -2.16 4.00
CA LEU A 154 -12.13 -3.34 3.45
C LEU A 154 -11.46 -3.81 2.16
N LYS A 155 -11.10 -2.88 1.25
CA LYS A 155 -10.38 -3.15 -0.01
C LYS A 155 -9.07 -3.91 0.22
N HIS A 156 -8.36 -3.61 1.31
CA HIS A 156 -7.10 -4.27 1.67
C HIS A 156 -7.27 -5.48 2.60
N GLY A 157 -8.47 -6.02 2.73
CA GLY A 157 -8.75 -7.22 3.52
C GLY A 157 -8.75 -6.98 5.04
N GLY A 158 -8.83 -5.73 5.47
CA GLY A 158 -9.03 -5.36 6.87
C GLY A 158 -10.49 -5.50 7.28
N LYS A 159 -10.72 -5.77 8.56
CA LYS A 159 -12.03 -5.73 9.20
C LYS A 159 -12.09 -4.51 10.11
N ILE A 160 -13.09 -3.65 9.92
CA ILE A 160 -13.36 -2.55 10.84
C ILE A 160 -13.90 -3.14 12.14
N ASP A 161 -13.22 -2.86 13.25
CA ASP A 161 -13.60 -3.35 14.58
C ASP A 161 -14.61 -2.41 15.22
N LYS A 162 -14.25 -1.13 15.34
CA LYS A 162 -15.15 -0.08 15.85
C LYS A 162 -14.68 1.32 15.48
N TYR A 163 -15.61 2.27 15.54
CA TYR A 163 -15.35 3.71 15.53
C TYR A 163 -15.25 4.21 16.97
N ILE A 164 -14.29 5.11 17.25
CA ILE A 164 -13.98 5.60 18.59
C ILE A 164 -13.85 7.12 18.52
N GLY A 165 -14.93 7.85 18.82
CA GLY A 165 -14.97 9.29 18.60
C GLY A 165 -14.84 9.59 17.10
N ASP A 166 -13.81 10.34 16.73
CA ASP A 166 -13.42 10.64 15.35
C ASP A 166 -12.40 9.66 14.76
N GLY A 167 -11.93 8.72 15.57
CA GLY A 167 -11.01 7.66 15.17
C GLY A 167 -11.68 6.34 14.82
N LEU A 168 -10.87 5.40 14.37
CA LEU A 168 -11.28 4.02 14.08
C LEU A 168 -10.21 3.02 14.48
N MET A 169 -10.65 1.78 14.68
CA MET A 169 -9.82 0.60 14.88
C MET A 169 -10.13 -0.45 13.80
N ALA A 170 -9.09 -1.00 13.20
CA ALA A 170 -9.19 -2.06 12.20
C ALA A 170 -8.21 -3.20 12.45
N LEU A 171 -8.62 -4.41 12.04
CA LEU A 171 -7.92 -5.67 12.26
C LEU A 171 -7.61 -6.33 10.91
N PHE A 172 -6.35 -6.71 10.72
CA PHE A 172 -5.88 -7.38 9.50
C PHE A 172 -5.35 -8.78 9.85
N GLY A 173 -5.69 -9.78 9.04
CA GLY A 173 -5.33 -11.18 9.32
C GLY A 173 -6.31 -11.94 10.20
N VAL A 174 -7.51 -11.39 10.44
CA VAL A 174 -8.59 -12.07 11.19
C VAL A 174 -8.92 -13.45 10.58
N ASN A 175 -8.90 -13.55 9.24
CA ASN A 175 -9.16 -14.80 8.52
C ASN A 175 -7.88 -15.59 8.19
N GLY A 176 -6.73 -15.22 8.77
CA GLY A 176 -5.41 -15.82 8.46
C GLY A 176 -4.63 -15.05 7.39
N GLY A 177 -3.47 -15.60 7.02
CA GLY A 177 -2.48 -14.99 6.11
C GLY A 177 -1.06 -15.12 6.66
N SER A 178 -0.05 -15.02 5.81
CA SER A 178 1.33 -14.96 6.30
C SER A 178 1.59 -13.65 7.05
N PRO A 179 2.52 -13.62 8.03
CA PRO A 179 2.86 -12.40 8.76
C PRO A 179 3.19 -11.21 7.85
N GLN A 180 3.91 -11.46 6.75
CA GLN A 180 4.28 -10.43 5.79
C GLN A 180 3.07 -9.90 5.01
N GLU A 181 2.17 -10.76 4.53
CA GLU A 181 0.95 -10.35 3.82
C GLU A 181 0.05 -9.50 4.72
N ILE A 182 -0.19 -9.96 5.95
CA ILE A 182 -0.99 -9.24 6.95
C ILE A 182 -0.44 -7.84 7.18
N CYS A 183 0.88 -7.73 7.39
CA CYS A 183 1.53 -6.44 7.65
C CYS A 183 1.52 -5.51 6.43
N ILE A 184 1.71 -6.05 5.21
CA ILE A 184 1.66 -5.27 3.97
C ILE A 184 0.25 -4.76 3.69
N SER A 185 -0.78 -5.59 3.88
CA SER A 185 -2.17 -5.18 3.71
C SER A 185 -2.55 -4.03 4.65
N ALA A 186 -2.18 -4.13 5.93
CA ALA A 186 -2.42 -3.06 6.90
C ALA A 186 -1.69 -1.75 6.53
N LEU A 187 -0.46 -1.87 6.00
CA LEU A 187 0.31 -0.71 5.54
C LEU A 187 -0.27 -0.08 4.27
N ARG A 188 -0.71 -0.89 3.31
CA ARG A 188 -1.37 -0.40 2.09
C ARG A 188 -2.64 0.35 2.43
N ALA A 189 -3.46 -0.19 3.33
CA ALA A 189 -4.62 0.51 3.85
C ALA A 189 -4.23 1.85 4.49
N ALA A 190 -3.23 1.87 5.38
CA ALA A 190 -2.78 3.10 6.01
C ALA A 190 -2.32 4.17 5.01
N LYS A 191 -1.58 3.79 3.95
CA LYS A 191 -1.11 4.73 2.91
C LYS A 191 -2.25 5.19 2.00
N GLU A 192 -3.15 4.30 1.59
CA GLU A 192 -4.28 4.67 0.74
C GLU A 192 -5.31 5.52 1.51
N MET A 193 -5.45 5.35 2.84
CA MET A 193 -6.25 6.25 3.68
C MET A 193 -5.74 7.69 3.64
N GLU A 194 -4.41 7.90 3.57
CA GLU A 194 -3.84 9.24 3.39
C GLU A 194 -4.22 9.86 2.03
N LEU A 195 -4.26 9.04 0.97
CA LEU A 195 -4.62 9.47 -0.38
C LEU A 195 -6.12 9.80 -0.48
N GLU A 196 -6.99 8.96 0.07
CA GLU A 196 -8.43 9.24 0.10
C GLU A 196 -8.77 10.44 0.98
N LEU A 197 -8.00 10.70 2.04
CA LEU A 197 -8.14 11.92 2.84
C LEU A 197 -7.85 13.18 2.01
N TYR A 198 -6.91 13.12 1.07
CA TYR A 198 -6.67 14.24 0.15
C TYR A 198 -7.91 14.56 -0.68
N SER A 199 -8.56 13.53 -1.24
CA SER A 199 -9.82 13.70 -1.98
C SER A 199 -10.95 14.27 -1.12
N LEU A 200 -11.09 13.79 0.13
CA LEU A 200 -12.05 14.35 1.08
C LEU A 200 -11.73 15.81 1.42
N ASN A 201 -10.45 16.16 1.55
CA ASN A 201 -10.03 17.52 1.87
C ASN A 201 -10.36 18.53 0.75
N GLU A 202 -10.39 18.12 -0.52
CA GLU A 202 -10.84 19.02 -1.60
C GLU A 202 -12.33 19.38 -1.45
N TYR A 203 -13.15 18.42 -1.00
CA TYR A 203 -14.54 18.68 -0.62
C TYR A 203 -14.64 19.58 0.62
N LEU A 204 -13.86 19.32 1.66
CA LEU A 204 -13.88 20.13 2.90
C LEU A 204 -13.41 21.57 2.68
N LYS A 205 -12.38 21.79 1.86
CA LYS A 205 -11.89 23.14 1.53
C LYS A 205 -12.93 23.97 0.79
N SER A 206 -13.65 23.34 -0.15
CA SER A 206 -14.64 24.02 -0.99
C SER A 206 -15.94 24.37 -0.25
N HIS A 207 -16.32 23.58 0.77
CA HIS A 207 -17.60 23.76 1.46
C HIS A 207 -17.47 24.32 2.88
N LEU A 208 -16.35 24.05 3.57
CA LEU A 208 -16.16 24.35 4.99
C LEU A 208 -14.84 25.09 5.29
N HIS A 209 -14.07 25.45 4.26
CA HIS A 209 -12.77 26.14 4.37
C HIS A 209 -11.79 25.47 5.37
N THR A 210 -11.84 24.14 5.46
CA THR A 210 -11.01 23.36 6.38
C THR A 210 -10.37 22.16 5.69
N SER A 211 -9.37 21.58 6.35
CA SER A 211 -8.72 20.35 5.90
C SER A 211 -8.33 19.52 7.11
N PHE A 212 -8.56 18.21 7.03
CA PHE A 212 -8.16 17.26 8.04
C PHE A 212 -6.76 16.70 7.77
N ARG A 213 -6.10 16.34 8.86
CA ARG A 213 -4.96 15.44 8.86
C ARG A 213 -5.35 14.23 9.68
N ILE A 214 -4.78 13.09 9.38
CA ILE A 214 -4.91 11.90 10.23
C ILE A 214 -3.53 11.53 10.75
N GLY A 215 -3.50 10.75 11.84
CA GLY A 215 -2.33 9.92 12.07
C GLY A 215 -2.75 8.49 12.35
N VAL A 216 -1.96 7.57 11.83
CA VAL A 216 -2.22 6.15 11.78
C VAL A 216 -1.10 5.42 12.51
N GLY A 217 -1.47 4.59 13.48
CA GLY A 217 -0.57 3.70 14.19
C GLY A 217 -0.86 2.26 13.84
N VAL A 218 0.16 1.51 13.42
CA VAL A 218 0.00 0.09 13.08
C VAL A 218 0.98 -0.79 13.89
N HIS A 219 0.43 -1.83 14.51
CA HIS A 219 1.21 -2.79 15.27
C HIS A 219 0.88 -4.22 14.85
N TYR A 220 1.91 -5.06 14.72
CA TYR A 220 1.75 -6.50 14.50
C TYR A 220 2.13 -7.25 15.77
N GLY A 221 1.23 -8.09 16.30
CA GLY A 221 1.48 -8.86 17.51
C GLY A 221 0.31 -9.74 17.94
N ASN A 222 0.54 -10.53 18.99
CA ASN A 222 -0.44 -11.46 19.55
C ASN A 222 -1.59 -10.73 20.25
N CYS A 223 -2.82 -11.15 19.98
CA CYS A 223 -4.00 -10.76 20.74
C CYS A 223 -5.03 -11.90 20.78
N ILE A 224 -6.05 -11.73 21.61
CA ILE A 224 -7.21 -12.62 21.67
C ILE A 224 -8.34 -12.01 20.86
N LEU A 225 -8.81 -12.72 19.84
CA LEU A 225 -9.98 -12.36 19.03
C LEU A 225 -11.21 -13.10 19.57
N GLY A 226 -12.29 -12.39 19.89
CA GLY A 226 -13.49 -13.05 20.38
C GLY A 226 -14.70 -12.13 20.46
N GLN A 227 -15.86 -12.71 20.76
CA GLN A 227 -17.05 -11.91 21.03
C GLN A 227 -16.98 -11.35 22.47
N LEU A 228 -17.12 -10.04 22.61
CA LEU A 228 -17.14 -9.32 23.88
C LEU A 228 -18.32 -8.36 23.91
N GLY A 229 -19.07 -8.35 25.01
CA GLY A 229 -20.17 -7.42 25.23
C GLY A 229 -21.26 -8.02 26.10
N HIS A 230 -22.34 -7.27 26.27
CA HIS A 230 -23.58 -7.81 26.82
C HIS A 230 -24.20 -8.77 25.78
N PRO A 231 -24.89 -9.86 26.15
CA PRO A 231 -25.48 -10.80 25.19
C PRO A 231 -26.40 -10.16 24.13
N ALA A 232 -27.11 -9.09 24.51
CA ALA A 232 -27.95 -8.31 23.58
C ALA A 232 -27.16 -7.40 22.61
N ASN A 233 -25.85 -7.22 22.81
CA ASN A 233 -24.98 -6.40 21.99
C ASN A 233 -23.52 -6.92 22.04
N MET A 234 -23.30 -8.07 21.40
CA MET A 234 -21.99 -8.69 21.29
C MET A 234 -21.19 -8.08 20.14
N SER A 235 -19.92 -7.74 20.39
CA SER A 235 -18.98 -7.26 19.36
C SER A 235 -17.82 -8.23 19.19
N TYR A 236 -17.50 -8.60 17.95
CA TYR A 236 -16.30 -9.40 17.67
C TYR A 236 -15.08 -8.46 17.62
N THR A 237 -14.16 -8.60 18.56
CA THR A 237 -13.08 -7.63 18.77
C THR A 237 -11.76 -8.27 19.20
N ALA A 238 -10.68 -7.50 19.11
CA ALA A 238 -9.36 -7.88 19.61
C ALA A 238 -9.15 -7.36 21.03
N ILE A 239 -8.60 -8.21 21.90
CA ILE A 239 -8.25 -7.89 23.28
C ILE A 239 -6.81 -8.28 23.53
N GLY A 240 -6.08 -7.42 24.21
CA GLY A 240 -4.75 -7.75 24.69
C GLY A 240 -3.78 -6.58 24.57
N ASP A 241 -2.52 -6.90 24.83
CA ASP A 241 -1.50 -5.88 24.94
C ASP A 241 -1.22 -5.17 23.62
N SER A 242 -1.27 -5.93 22.52
CA SER A 242 -1.04 -5.45 21.16
C SER A 242 -2.02 -4.35 20.76
N VAL A 243 -3.28 -4.41 21.21
CA VAL A 243 -4.30 -3.36 20.96
C VAL A 243 -3.88 -2.04 21.62
N ASN A 244 -3.42 -2.10 22.87
CA ASN A 244 -2.94 -0.93 23.60
C ASN A 244 -1.64 -0.37 23.01
N ILE A 245 -0.76 -1.22 22.49
CA ILE A 245 0.45 -0.77 21.79
C ILE A 245 0.07 -0.02 20.52
N ALA A 246 -0.84 -0.57 19.70
CA ALA A 246 -1.28 0.04 18.45
C ALA A 246 -1.87 1.44 18.67
N SER A 247 -2.81 1.60 19.62
CA SER A 247 -3.40 2.91 19.93
C SER A 247 -2.37 3.91 20.45
N ARG A 248 -1.40 3.46 21.27
CA ARG A 248 -0.34 4.33 21.76
C ARG A 248 0.63 4.74 20.66
N ILE A 249 0.85 3.92 19.64
CA ILE A 249 1.66 4.27 18.46
C ILE A 249 0.95 5.35 17.64
N GLU A 250 -0.36 5.18 17.39
CA GLU A 250 -1.19 6.21 16.75
C GLU A 250 -1.00 7.54 17.49
N SER A 251 -1.10 7.56 18.83
CA SER A 251 -1.01 8.81 19.58
C SER A 251 0.39 9.46 19.54
N LYS A 252 1.43 8.74 19.12
CA LYS A 252 2.78 9.30 18.91
C LYS A 252 2.95 10.00 17.57
N THR A 253 2.05 9.79 16.61
CA THR A 253 2.03 10.52 15.34
C THR A 253 1.91 12.04 15.59
N LYS A 254 1.06 12.45 16.55
CA LYS A 254 0.87 13.86 16.93
C LYS A 254 2.18 14.57 17.31
N LYS A 255 3.05 13.91 18.08
CA LYS A 255 4.33 14.49 18.52
C LYS A 255 5.43 14.40 17.47
N SER A 256 5.39 13.41 16.59
CA SER A 256 6.41 13.18 15.56
C SER A 256 6.12 13.94 14.25
N GLY A 257 4.86 14.33 14.03
CA GLY A 257 4.39 14.87 12.76
C GLY A 257 4.36 13.84 11.63
N ALA A 258 4.64 12.56 11.91
CA ALA A 258 4.50 11.47 10.95
C ALA A 258 3.03 11.08 10.84
N SER A 259 2.52 10.91 9.63
CA SER A 259 1.15 10.47 9.38
C SER A 259 0.96 8.97 9.59
N VAL A 260 1.97 8.15 9.30
CA VAL A 260 1.94 6.70 9.53
C VAL A 260 3.14 6.27 10.35
N LEU A 261 2.90 5.66 11.51
CA LEU A 261 3.92 5.05 12.35
C LEU A 261 3.64 3.57 12.56
N ILE A 262 4.70 2.77 12.46
CA ILE A 262 4.62 1.33 12.73
C ILE A 262 5.58 0.88 13.83
N SER A 263 5.16 -0.16 14.55
CA SER A 263 6.03 -0.84 15.51
C SER A 263 7.21 -1.56 14.87
N GLU A 264 8.26 -1.82 15.64
CA GLU A 264 9.39 -2.65 15.20
C GLU A 264 9.00 -4.07 14.78
N SER A 265 8.01 -4.69 15.45
CA SER A 265 7.54 -6.03 15.10
C SER A 265 6.94 -6.07 13.70
N LEU A 266 6.16 -5.05 13.33
CA LEU A 266 5.62 -4.90 11.98
C LEU A 266 6.73 -4.61 10.96
N TYR A 267 7.63 -3.67 11.27
CA TYR A 267 8.72 -3.29 10.38
C TYR A 267 9.60 -4.50 9.99
N LYS A 268 9.88 -5.40 10.94
CA LYS A 268 10.64 -6.63 10.68
C LYS A 268 10.01 -7.52 9.60
N GLN A 269 8.68 -7.54 9.47
CA GLN A 269 7.97 -8.35 8.46
C GLN A 269 8.04 -7.73 7.06
N VAL A 270 8.22 -6.41 6.97
CA VAL A 270 8.06 -5.66 5.71
C VAL A 270 9.29 -4.90 5.26
N LYS A 271 10.41 -4.94 6.00
CA LYS A 271 11.63 -4.14 5.77
C LYS A 271 12.19 -4.18 4.34
N GLU A 272 11.95 -5.27 3.60
CA GLU A 272 12.41 -5.47 2.22
C GLU A 272 11.43 -4.93 1.16
N LYS A 273 10.21 -4.56 1.59
CA LYS A 273 9.11 -4.10 0.75
C LYS A 273 8.71 -2.66 1.07
N VAL A 274 9.50 -1.92 1.84
CA VAL A 274 9.18 -0.54 2.22
C VAL A 274 10.41 0.36 2.27
N VAL A 275 10.23 1.63 1.97
CA VAL A 275 11.20 2.70 2.25
C VAL A 275 10.82 3.31 3.59
N LYS A 276 11.71 3.15 4.59
CA LYS A 276 11.54 3.79 5.90
C LYS A 276 11.91 5.27 5.82
N GLY A 277 11.14 6.10 6.53
CA GLY A 277 11.47 7.49 6.83
C GLY A 277 12.23 7.60 8.15
N ARG A 278 11.77 8.50 9.01
CA ARG A 278 12.35 8.74 10.33
C ARG A 278 12.11 7.55 11.27
N VAL A 279 13.02 7.37 12.22
CA VAL A 279 12.91 6.37 13.30
C VAL A 279 12.82 7.11 14.62
N PHE A 280 11.83 6.76 15.44
CA PHE A 280 11.57 7.37 16.72
C PHE A 280 11.78 6.37 17.85
N SER A 281 12.38 6.82 18.95
CA SER A 281 12.33 6.09 20.22
C SER A 281 11.26 6.72 21.10
N ALA A 282 10.27 5.93 21.52
CA ALA A 282 9.14 6.43 22.27
C ALA A 282 8.84 5.57 23.49
N GLN A 283 8.64 6.21 24.64
CA GLN A 283 7.98 5.59 25.79
C GLN A 283 6.47 5.60 25.56
N LEU A 284 5.86 4.41 25.59
CA LEU A 284 4.42 4.26 25.50
C LEU A 284 3.84 4.37 26.92
N LYS A 285 2.83 5.23 27.13
CA LYS A 285 2.23 5.48 28.45
C LYS A 285 1.83 4.15 29.11
N GLY A 286 2.28 3.86 30.33
CA GLY A 286 1.97 2.59 30.99
C GLY A 286 2.69 1.37 30.40
N LYS A 287 3.83 1.57 29.74
CA LYS A 287 4.81 0.52 29.39
C LYS A 287 6.17 0.83 29.99
N THR A 288 6.90 -0.23 30.32
CA THR A 288 8.30 -0.17 30.68
C THR A 288 9.15 -0.26 29.41
N GLY A 289 10.23 0.52 29.35
CA GLY A 289 11.17 0.51 28.22
C GLY A 289 10.84 1.48 27.08
N ASN A 290 11.78 1.56 26.14
CA ASN A 290 11.71 2.41 24.96
C ASN A 290 11.35 1.55 23.73
N TYR A 291 10.36 2.00 22.96
CA TYR A 291 9.91 1.33 21.75
C TYR A 291 10.42 2.06 20.51
N LYS A 292 10.96 1.31 19.56
CA LYS A 292 11.32 1.85 18.23
C LYS A 292 10.10 1.88 17.33
N LEU A 293 9.80 3.06 16.81
CA LEU A 293 8.73 3.32 15.85
C LEU A 293 9.33 3.78 14.54
N TYR A 294 8.78 3.31 13.43
CA TYR A 294 9.26 3.59 12.09
C TYR A 294 8.19 4.36 11.33
N GLU A 295 8.57 5.49 10.73
CA GLU A 295 7.76 6.13 9.70
C GLU A 295 7.94 5.39 8.38
N ILE A 296 6.85 5.22 7.62
CA ILE A 296 6.88 4.58 6.31
C ILE A 296 6.59 5.64 5.24
N GLN A 297 7.57 5.87 4.37
CA GLN A 297 7.42 6.82 3.26
C GLN A 297 6.73 6.15 2.08
N GLU A 298 7.19 4.95 1.71
CA GLU A 298 6.77 4.27 0.49
C GLU A 298 6.73 2.76 0.69
N ILE A 299 5.81 2.09 0.00
CA ILE A 299 5.77 0.63 -0.12
C ILE A 299 6.40 0.30 -1.48
N LEU A 300 7.47 -0.50 -1.47
CA LEU A 300 8.15 -0.97 -2.67
C LEU A 300 7.28 -2.08 -3.29
N GLU A 301 6.56 -1.74 -4.35
CA GLU A 301 5.84 -2.74 -5.11
C GLU A 301 6.83 -3.55 -5.95
N LYS A 302 6.94 -4.85 -5.64
CA LYS A 302 7.46 -5.78 -6.64
C LYS A 302 6.41 -5.87 -7.72
N VAL A 303 6.71 -5.30 -8.87
CA VAL A 303 6.00 -5.61 -10.10
C VAL A 303 6.09 -7.12 -10.30
N ASP A 304 4.93 -7.77 -10.36
CA ASP A 304 4.87 -9.16 -10.80
C ASP A 304 5.34 -9.19 -12.27
N ALA A 305 6.44 -9.90 -12.52
CA ALA A 305 7.03 -10.02 -13.84
C ALA A 305 6.02 -10.54 -14.87
N ASN A 306 5.03 -11.34 -14.42
CA ASN A 306 3.95 -11.83 -15.27
C ASN A 306 2.99 -10.70 -15.68
N LEU A 307 2.65 -9.78 -14.77
CA LEU A 307 1.78 -8.64 -15.08
C LEU A 307 2.45 -7.65 -16.04
N TRP A 308 3.77 -7.44 -15.95
CA TRP A 308 4.48 -6.54 -16.86
C TRP A 308 4.51 -7.09 -18.29
N GLU A 309 4.74 -8.39 -18.44
CA GLU A 309 4.62 -9.04 -19.75
C GLU A 309 3.18 -9.06 -20.26
N GLU A 310 2.17 -9.18 -19.38
CA GLU A 310 0.77 -9.02 -19.75
C GLU A 310 0.46 -7.61 -20.26
N ALA A 311 0.94 -6.56 -19.58
CA ALA A 311 0.83 -5.18 -20.05
C ALA A 311 1.48 -5.00 -21.43
N LYS A 312 2.67 -5.56 -21.64
CA LYS A 312 3.35 -5.55 -22.94
C LYS A 312 2.51 -6.23 -24.02
N ASN A 313 1.89 -7.37 -23.71
CA ASN A 313 1.05 -8.12 -24.65
C ASN A 313 -0.27 -7.40 -24.94
N SER A 314 -0.90 -6.75 -23.96
CA SER A 314 -2.07 -5.88 -24.15
C SER A 314 -1.74 -4.72 -25.09
N LEU A 315 -0.60 -4.04 -24.88
CA LEU A 315 -0.14 -2.97 -25.75
C LEU A 315 0.13 -3.46 -27.18
N ARG A 316 0.76 -4.63 -27.34
CA ARG A 316 0.98 -5.24 -28.67
C ARG A 316 -0.32 -5.50 -29.43
N ARG A 317 -1.44 -5.77 -28.74
CA ARG A 317 -2.74 -5.98 -29.36
C ARG A 317 -3.38 -4.68 -29.85
N ILE A 318 -3.28 -3.60 -29.07
CA ILE A 318 -3.93 -2.33 -29.39
C ILE A 318 -3.13 -1.45 -30.37
N ILE A 319 -1.80 -1.54 -30.36
CA ILE A 319 -0.93 -0.73 -31.22
C ILE A 319 -0.89 -1.36 -32.61
N LEU A 320 -1.45 -0.71 -33.63
CA LEU A 320 -1.34 -1.17 -35.01
C LEU A 320 -0.07 -0.63 -35.67
N VAL A 321 0.55 -1.42 -36.57
CA VAL A 321 1.79 -1.03 -37.27
C VAL A 321 1.60 0.29 -38.04
N ARG A 322 0.42 0.49 -38.63
CA ARG A 322 0.04 1.74 -39.33
C ARG A 322 -0.08 2.98 -38.43
N GLU A 323 -0.15 2.79 -37.11
CA GLU A 323 -0.31 3.87 -36.13
C GLU A 323 0.97 4.12 -35.32
N VAL A 324 2.06 3.39 -35.61
CA VAL A 324 3.32 3.52 -34.83
C VAL A 324 3.80 4.97 -34.78
N GLY A 325 3.70 5.72 -35.88
CA GLY A 325 4.05 7.13 -35.91
C GLY A 325 3.27 7.98 -34.90
N SER A 326 1.95 7.80 -34.78
CA SER A 326 1.12 8.53 -33.82
C SER A 326 1.39 8.09 -32.38
N TRP A 327 1.69 6.81 -32.14
CA TRP A 327 2.12 6.33 -30.81
C TRP A 327 3.43 6.95 -30.36
N LEU A 328 4.43 7.04 -31.24
CA LEU A 328 5.72 7.68 -30.91
C LEU A 328 5.58 9.18 -30.70
N LYS A 329 4.77 9.84 -31.55
CA LYS A 329 4.45 11.25 -31.39
C LYS A 329 3.73 11.52 -30.07
N LEU A 330 2.76 10.68 -29.66
CA LEU A 330 2.11 10.77 -28.36
C LEU A 330 3.11 10.72 -27.20
N VAL A 331 4.00 9.71 -27.19
CA VAL A 331 5.00 9.57 -26.12
C VAL A 331 5.96 10.76 -26.10
N TYR A 332 6.43 11.22 -27.24
CA TYR A 332 7.30 12.41 -27.32
C TYR A 332 6.60 13.66 -26.80
N HIS A 333 5.37 13.93 -27.22
CA HIS A 333 4.58 15.09 -26.79
C HIS A 333 4.32 15.08 -25.28
N LEU A 334 4.06 13.91 -24.69
CA LEU A 334 3.87 13.75 -23.25
C LEU A 334 5.18 13.75 -22.46
N SER A 335 6.31 13.47 -23.11
CA SER A 335 7.63 13.63 -22.52
C SER A 335 8.07 15.11 -22.47
N CYS A 336 7.39 15.99 -23.20
CA CYS A 336 7.66 17.43 -23.31
C CYS A 336 6.79 18.28 -22.36
N LEU A 337 6.55 17.78 -21.14
CA LEU A 337 5.75 18.45 -20.11
C LEU A 337 6.63 19.10 -19.04
N PHE A 338 6.28 20.33 -18.66
CA PHE A 338 7.00 21.19 -17.73
C PHE A 338 6.06 21.79 -16.69
N ASP A 339 6.59 22.13 -15.51
CA ASP A 339 5.85 22.90 -14.50
C ASP A 339 5.87 24.42 -14.77
N GLU A 340 5.23 25.20 -13.90
CA GLU A 340 5.19 26.67 -13.94
C GLU A 340 6.57 27.35 -13.89
N ASN A 341 7.55 26.69 -13.27
CA ASN A 341 8.94 27.14 -13.20
C ASN A 341 9.77 26.64 -14.38
N GLN A 342 9.11 26.02 -15.37
CA GLN A 342 9.71 25.36 -16.51
C GLN A 342 10.71 24.27 -16.14
N ASN A 343 10.54 23.60 -15.00
CA ASN A 343 11.27 22.37 -14.71
C ASN A 343 10.66 21.23 -15.51
N TRP A 344 11.51 20.34 -16.00
CA TRP A 344 11.05 19.19 -16.76
C TRP A 344 10.37 18.16 -15.84
N ILE A 345 9.15 17.77 -16.22
CA ILE A 345 8.33 16.78 -15.51
C ILE A 345 8.18 15.49 -16.33
N GLY A 346 8.10 15.61 -17.65
CA GLY A 346 7.99 14.47 -18.56
C GLY A 346 6.70 13.66 -18.36
N LEU A 347 6.79 12.35 -18.61
CA LEU A 347 5.65 11.44 -18.59
C LEU A 347 4.92 11.40 -17.25
N SER A 348 5.56 11.77 -16.14
CA SER A 348 4.91 11.87 -14.84
C SER A 348 3.67 12.76 -14.84
N ALA A 349 3.59 13.79 -15.70
CA ALA A 349 2.43 14.67 -15.80
C ALA A 349 1.43 14.26 -16.89
N ALA A 350 1.57 13.07 -17.50
CA ALA A 350 0.81 12.66 -18.68
C ALA A 350 -0.71 12.67 -18.50
N ASN A 351 -1.19 12.50 -17.26
CA ASN A 351 -2.61 12.63 -16.94
C ASN A 351 -3.21 14.02 -17.27
N SER A 352 -2.35 15.03 -17.44
CA SER A 352 -2.74 16.40 -17.81
C SER A 352 -3.04 16.58 -19.30
N PHE A 353 -2.88 15.54 -20.14
CA PHE A 353 -3.05 15.65 -21.60
C PHE A 353 -4.38 16.28 -22.04
N GLN A 354 -5.45 16.09 -21.26
CA GLN A 354 -6.75 16.71 -21.54
C GLN A 354 -6.69 18.24 -21.65
N LYS A 355 -5.72 18.89 -20.97
CA LYS A 355 -5.47 20.34 -21.07
C LYS A 355 -4.89 20.72 -22.45
N PHE A 356 -4.19 19.80 -23.11
CA PHE A 356 -3.48 20.01 -24.36
C PHE A 356 -4.13 19.34 -25.57
N SER A 357 -5.18 18.54 -25.38
CA SER A 357 -5.84 17.76 -26.45
C SER A 357 -6.45 18.63 -27.56
N LYS A 358 -6.71 19.91 -27.29
CA LYS A 358 -7.23 20.88 -28.25
C LYS A 358 -6.14 21.59 -29.07
N LEU A 359 -4.86 21.41 -28.73
CA LEU A 359 -3.76 21.97 -29.50
C LEU A 359 -3.69 21.28 -30.88
N PRO A 360 -3.53 22.02 -32.00
CA PRO A 360 -3.52 21.45 -33.34
C PRO A 360 -2.52 20.30 -33.51
N GLU A 361 -1.35 20.39 -32.89
CA GLU A 361 -0.28 19.40 -32.92
C GLU A 361 -0.62 18.08 -32.22
N ASN A 362 -1.64 18.07 -31.36
CA ASN A 362 -2.10 16.91 -30.59
C ASN A 362 -3.37 16.25 -31.15
N GLY A 363 -3.97 16.82 -32.20
CA GLY A 363 -5.29 16.39 -32.67
C GLY A 363 -5.36 14.92 -33.09
N ASP A 364 -4.31 14.43 -33.75
CA ASP A 364 -4.14 13.03 -34.18
C ASP A 364 -3.75 12.07 -33.05
N LEU A 365 -3.45 12.58 -31.85
CA LEU A 365 -2.97 11.82 -30.70
C LEU A 365 -4.08 11.51 -29.69
N VAL A 366 -5.21 12.22 -29.78
CA VAL A 366 -6.32 12.12 -28.82
C VAL A 366 -6.86 10.69 -28.74
N GLN A 367 -7.04 10.03 -29.88
CA GLN A 367 -7.54 8.66 -29.92
C GLN A 367 -6.56 7.69 -29.23
N ASN A 368 -5.27 7.75 -29.58
CA ASN A 368 -4.24 6.90 -28.97
C ASN A 368 -4.18 7.11 -27.44
N PHE A 369 -4.27 8.37 -26.99
CA PHE A 369 -4.27 8.70 -25.57
C PHE A 369 -5.42 8.04 -24.80
N TYR A 370 -6.65 8.14 -25.32
CA TYR A 370 -7.80 7.51 -24.66
C TYR A 370 -7.72 5.99 -24.73
N GLN A 371 -7.28 5.42 -25.86
CA GLN A 371 -7.12 3.97 -25.99
C GLN A 371 -6.15 3.38 -24.96
N ILE A 372 -5.00 4.02 -24.71
CA ILE A 372 -4.07 3.58 -23.66
C ILE A 372 -4.59 3.89 -22.26
N LYS A 373 -5.31 5.00 -22.06
CA LYS A 373 -5.90 5.38 -20.77
C LYS A 373 -7.01 4.42 -20.35
N ASP A 374 -7.83 3.95 -21.28
CA ASP A 374 -8.86 2.96 -21.04
C ASP A 374 -8.22 1.62 -20.67
N THR A 375 -7.24 1.17 -21.46
CA THR A 375 -6.45 -0.04 -21.15
C THR A 375 -5.81 0.04 -19.76
N PHE A 376 -5.27 1.21 -19.40
CA PHE A 376 -4.71 1.47 -18.09
C PHE A 376 -5.76 1.33 -16.98
N ASN A 377 -6.86 2.07 -17.08
CA ASN A 377 -7.92 2.09 -16.07
C ASN A 377 -8.56 0.71 -15.87
N GLU A 378 -8.75 -0.06 -16.95
CA GLU A 378 -9.41 -1.36 -16.91
C GLU A 378 -8.52 -2.47 -16.35
N GLN A 379 -7.23 -2.50 -16.70
CA GLN A 379 -6.38 -3.67 -16.45
C GLN A 379 -5.23 -3.40 -15.48
N PHE A 380 -4.73 -2.17 -15.40
CA PHE A 380 -3.39 -1.91 -14.86
C PHE A 380 -3.29 -0.76 -13.85
N GLN A 381 -4.38 -0.02 -13.59
CA GLN A 381 -4.39 1.17 -12.73
C GLN A 381 -3.84 0.94 -11.32
N ASN A 382 -4.05 -0.26 -10.77
CA ASN A 382 -3.60 -0.62 -9.42
C ASN A 382 -2.20 -1.26 -9.39
N SER A 383 -1.53 -1.38 -10.54
CA SER A 383 -0.29 -2.15 -10.69
C SER A 383 0.87 -1.35 -11.28
N PHE A 384 0.58 -0.39 -12.16
CA PHE A 384 1.56 0.44 -12.85
C PHE A 384 1.15 1.91 -12.80
N SER A 385 2.09 2.83 -13.03
CA SER A 385 1.73 4.21 -13.34
C SER A 385 1.28 4.32 -14.80
N PHE A 386 0.50 5.35 -15.12
CA PHE A 386 0.16 5.67 -16.50
C PHE A 386 1.42 6.07 -17.29
N ALA A 387 2.36 6.76 -16.63
CA ALA A 387 3.69 7.03 -17.17
C ALA A 387 4.46 5.77 -17.58
N ASP A 388 4.41 4.68 -16.80
CA ASP A 388 5.02 3.40 -17.14
C ASP A 388 4.39 2.79 -18.39
N LEU A 389 3.06 2.80 -18.47
CA LEU A 389 2.36 2.22 -19.61
C LEU A 389 2.64 3.01 -20.90
N LEU A 390 2.75 4.33 -20.84
CA LEU A 390 3.12 5.19 -21.97
C LEU A 390 4.53 4.92 -22.48
N ALA A 391 5.51 4.83 -21.58
CA ALA A 391 6.88 4.50 -21.95
C ALA A 391 6.96 3.10 -22.59
N LEU A 392 6.21 2.14 -22.05
CA LEU A 392 6.13 0.80 -22.64
C LEU A 392 5.43 0.82 -24.01
N ALA A 393 4.39 1.63 -24.19
CA ALA A 393 3.64 1.70 -25.44
C ALA A 393 4.50 2.16 -26.61
N GLY A 394 5.30 3.22 -26.45
CA GLY A 394 6.18 3.65 -27.54
C GLY A 394 7.30 2.62 -27.82
N ALA A 395 7.86 1.98 -26.79
CA ALA A 395 8.83 0.90 -26.96
C ALA A 395 8.23 -0.29 -27.75
N VAL A 396 6.99 -0.69 -27.43
CA VAL A 396 6.25 -1.71 -28.19
C VAL A 396 5.99 -1.25 -29.62
N ALA A 397 5.66 0.02 -29.84
CA ALA A 397 5.43 0.56 -31.17
C ALA A 397 6.70 0.48 -32.05
N ILE A 398 7.87 0.83 -31.51
CA ILE A 398 9.17 0.69 -32.19
C ILE A 398 9.49 -0.77 -32.50
N GLU A 399 9.27 -1.67 -31.53
CA GLU A 399 9.50 -3.11 -31.74
C GLU A 399 8.59 -3.66 -32.86
N LYS A 400 7.32 -3.23 -32.92
CA LYS A 400 6.35 -3.68 -33.94
C LYS A 400 6.68 -3.19 -35.35
N SER A 401 7.40 -2.08 -35.49
CA SER A 401 7.85 -1.56 -36.77
C SER A 401 9.26 -2.05 -37.17
N GLY A 402 9.82 -3.04 -36.45
CA GLY A 402 11.13 -3.62 -36.77
C GLY A 402 12.33 -2.84 -36.22
N GLY A 403 12.09 -1.86 -35.34
CA GLY A 403 13.15 -1.12 -34.64
C GLY A 403 13.73 -1.89 -33.45
N PRO A 404 14.62 -1.25 -32.67
CA PRO A 404 15.30 -1.90 -31.55
C PRO A 404 14.34 -2.31 -30.43
N ARG A 405 14.68 -3.41 -29.73
CA ARG A 405 14.01 -3.78 -28.49
C ARG A 405 14.51 -2.88 -27.36
N ILE A 406 13.64 -2.00 -26.87
CA ILE A 406 13.96 -1.07 -25.78
C ILE A 406 13.54 -1.69 -24.43
N PRO A 407 14.47 -1.89 -23.47
CA PRO A 407 14.16 -2.50 -22.19
C PRO A 407 13.52 -1.49 -21.22
N ILE A 408 12.21 -1.30 -21.32
CA ILE A 408 11.47 -0.47 -20.35
C ILE A 408 11.25 -1.25 -19.06
N GLN A 409 11.68 -0.65 -17.95
CA GLN A 409 11.36 -1.09 -16.60
C GLN A 409 10.28 -0.18 -16.00
N PRO A 410 9.33 -0.73 -15.24
CA PRO A 410 8.34 0.05 -14.49
C PRO A 410 8.98 0.77 -13.30
N GLY A 411 8.31 1.78 -12.75
CA GLY A 411 8.78 2.55 -11.60
C GLY A 411 8.64 4.07 -11.75
N ARG A 412 8.07 4.55 -12.86
CA ARG A 412 7.69 5.95 -13.00
C ARG A 412 6.54 6.27 -12.05
N LYS A 413 6.41 7.54 -11.70
CA LYS A 413 5.37 8.04 -10.81
C LYS A 413 4.49 9.02 -11.54
N ASP A 414 3.18 8.82 -11.47
CA ASP A 414 2.23 9.83 -11.91
C ASP A 414 2.19 10.97 -10.89
N ARG A 415 2.23 12.21 -11.37
CA ARG A 415 2.16 13.43 -10.56
C ARG A 415 0.90 14.20 -10.93
N LEU A 416 0.20 14.67 -9.90
CA LEU A 416 -0.90 15.61 -10.03
C LEU A 416 -0.35 17.01 -9.77
N LEU A 417 -0.33 17.84 -10.81
CA LEU A 417 0.16 19.22 -10.76
C LEU A 417 -0.97 20.18 -11.15
N SER A 418 -1.08 21.29 -10.42
CA SER A 418 -2.06 22.36 -10.68
C SER A 418 -1.84 22.98 -12.06
N GLU A 419 -0.59 23.34 -12.36
CA GLU A 419 -0.17 23.95 -13.62
C GLU A 419 0.88 23.08 -14.32
N VAL A 420 0.61 22.79 -15.60
CA VAL A 420 1.49 22.02 -16.47
C VAL A 420 1.47 22.72 -17.82
N PHE A 421 2.63 22.80 -18.46
CA PHE A 421 2.83 23.37 -19.77
C PHE A 421 3.42 22.32 -20.70
N GLN A 422 2.95 22.31 -21.95
CA GLN A 422 3.57 21.53 -23.02
C GLN A 422 4.46 22.45 -23.84
N ILE A 423 5.76 22.14 -23.87
CA ILE A 423 6.74 22.89 -24.65
C ILE A 423 7.45 21.90 -25.54
N LEU A 424 7.22 21.96 -26.85
CA LEU A 424 7.79 21.04 -27.84
C LEU A 424 9.07 21.62 -28.44
N PRO A 425 10.28 21.17 -28.04
CA PRO A 425 11.51 21.74 -28.58
C PRO A 425 11.59 21.58 -30.10
N LEU A 426 11.24 20.40 -30.62
CA LEU A 426 11.22 20.13 -32.08
C LEU A 426 10.11 20.87 -32.86
N SER A 427 9.36 21.78 -32.25
CA SER A 427 8.51 22.75 -32.96
C SER A 427 9.17 24.13 -33.08
N MET A 428 10.29 24.38 -32.39
CA MET A 428 11.07 25.62 -32.45
C MET A 428 11.95 25.65 -33.71
N GLN A 429 12.24 26.85 -34.22
CA GLN A 429 12.86 27.04 -35.53
C GLN A 429 14.37 26.73 -35.57
N THR A 430 15.09 26.97 -34.48
CA THR A 430 16.56 26.84 -34.46
C THR A 430 17.02 25.92 -33.33
N GLN A 431 18.16 25.24 -33.52
CA GLN A 431 18.78 24.43 -32.47
C GLN A 431 19.17 25.27 -31.24
N LYS A 432 19.47 26.57 -31.43
CA LYS A 432 19.78 27.50 -30.34
C LYS A 432 18.58 27.69 -29.40
N ASP A 433 17.37 27.74 -29.94
CA ASP A 433 16.14 27.89 -29.15
C ASP A 433 15.71 26.58 -28.49
N GLN A 434 16.05 25.44 -29.11
CA GLN A 434 15.75 24.10 -28.62
C GLN A 434 16.60 23.71 -27.41
N LEU A 435 17.90 24.02 -27.47
CA LEU A 435 18.89 23.49 -26.54
C LEU A 435 18.58 23.79 -25.05
N PRO A 436 18.10 24.98 -24.65
CA PRO A 436 17.75 25.25 -23.25
C PRO A 436 16.71 24.30 -22.68
N TYR A 437 15.70 23.90 -23.47
CA TYR A 437 14.66 22.98 -23.01
C TYR A 437 15.15 21.53 -23.02
N LEU A 438 15.91 21.15 -24.04
CA LEU A 438 16.51 19.83 -24.13
C LEU A 438 17.50 19.55 -23.01
N GLN A 439 18.30 20.54 -22.60
CA GLN A 439 19.21 20.41 -21.46
C GLN A 439 18.45 20.14 -20.15
N LYS A 440 17.28 20.76 -19.96
CA LYS A 440 16.40 20.46 -18.81
C LYS A 440 15.86 19.03 -18.87
N MET A 441 15.63 18.51 -20.07
CA MET A 441 15.28 17.12 -20.35
C MET A 441 16.50 16.17 -20.30
N LYS A 442 17.71 16.68 -20.00
CA LYS A 442 18.99 15.94 -20.02
C LYS A 442 19.34 15.37 -21.41
N LEU A 443 18.96 16.08 -22.45
CA LEU A 443 19.20 15.77 -23.86
C LEU A 443 20.18 16.78 -24.47
N GLY A 444 21.00 16.31 -25.41
CA GLY A 444 21.95 17.11 -26.18
C GLY A 444 21.71 17.06 -27.68
N ILE A 445 22.63 17.62 -28.47
CA ILE A 445 22.53 17.72 -29.93
C ILE A 445 22.35 16.34 -30.59
N ARG A 446 23.08 15.32 -30.10
CA ARG A 446 22.93 13.93 -30.54
C ARG A 446 21.50 13.42 -30.39
N ASP A 447 20.87 13.71 -29.24
CA ASP A 447 19.51 13.26 -28.94
C ASP A 447 18.49 13.94 -29.88
N ILE A 448 18.72 15.20 -30.30
CA ILE A 448 17.88 15.88 -31.32
C ILE A 448 17.90 15.12 -32.64
N VAL A 449 19.09 14.73 -33.10
CA VAL A 449 19.27 13.99 -34.35
C VAL A 449 18.54 12.64 -34.27
N LEU A 450 18.65 11.94 -33.14
CA LEU A 450 18.00 10.65 -32.90
C LEU A 450 16.47 10.77 -32.86
N ILE A 451 15.92 11.74 -32.12
CA ILE A 451 14.47 11.95 -32.05
C ILE A 451 13.93 12.36 -33.43
N SER A 452 14.66 13.19 -34.18
CA SER A 452 14.29 13.54 -35.56
C SER A 452 14.32 12.32 -36.48
N GLY A 453 15.25 11.38 -36.25
CA GLY A 453 15.32 10.07 -36.91
C GLY A 453 14.06 9.23 -36.81
N ALA A 454 13.23 9.42 -35.77
CA ALA A 454 11.95 8.72 -35.64
C ALA A 454 10.95 9.07 -36.76
N ARG A 455 11.17 10.17 -37.49
CA ARG A 455 10.41 10.53 -38.69
C ARG A 455 10.65 9.61 -39.89
N THR A 456 11.50 8.60 -39.73
CA THR A 456 11.56 7.47 -40.65
C THR A 456 10.20 6.76 -40.77
N ILE A 457 9.37 6.85 -39.71
CA ILE A 457 8.00 6.34 -39.66
C ILE A 457 6.98 7.48 -39.69
N GLY A 458 5.83 7.20 -40.29
CA GLY A 458 4.64 8.02 -40.21
C GLY A 458 4.51 9.04 -41.33
N TRP A 459 3.62 10.01 -41.11
CA TRP A 459 3.21 10.99 -42.10
C TRP A 459 3.17 12.39 -41.50
N LEU A 460 3.49 13.38 -42.32
CA LEU A 460 3.32 14.79 -42.00
C LEU A 460 2.52 15.42 -43.13
N GLY A 461 1.35 15.99 -42.82
CA GLY A 461 0.50 16.61 -43.84
C GLY A 461 -0.01 15.62 -44.92
N GLY A 462 -0.08 14.33 -44.60
CA GLY A 462 -0.48 13.27 -45.54
C GLY A 462 0.66 12.67 -46.36
N GLU A 463 1.87 13.21 -46.27
CA GLU A 463 3.06 12.72 -46.99
C GLU A 463 4.03 12.02 -46.04
N SER A 464 4.65 10.93 -46.49
CA SER A 464 5.70 10.25 -45.73
C SER A 464 7.08 10.76 -46.09
N PHE A 465 7.97 10.83 -45.10
CA PHE A 465 9.37 11.23 -45.34
C PHE A 465 10.17 10.13 -46.03
N THR A 466 9.81 8.86 -45.82
CA THR A 466 10.49 7.70 -46.40
C THR A 466 9.54 6.92 -47.32
N SER A 467 10.12 6.06 -48.16
CA SER A 467 9.36 5.18 -49.06
C SER A 467 8.61 4.07 -48.32
N ASN A 468 9.01 3.75 -47.08
CA ASN A 468 8.33 2.78 -46.24
C ASN A 468 8.04 3.37 -44.84
N PRO A 469 6.95 4.14 -44.68
CA PRO A 469 6.63 4.84 -43.43
C PRO A 469 6.19 3.92 -42.28
N TYR A 470 6.25 2.60 -42.45
CA TYR A 470 5.85 1.63 -41.45
C TYR A 470 7.04 0.95 -40.76
N ASN A 471 8.25 1.10 -41.30
CA ASN A 471 9.45 0.45 -40.80
C ASN A 471 10.34 1.44 -40.05
N PHE A 472 10.81 1.05 -38.86
CA PHE A 472 11.76 1.85 -38.09
C PHE A 472 13.17 1.49 -38.54
N ASP A 473 13.76 2.32 -39.38
CA ASP A 473 15.11 2.14 -39.94
C ASP A 473 15.86 3.49 -40.02
N ASN A 474 17.05 3.49 -40.61
CA ASN A 474 17.83 4.70 -40.80
C ASN A 474 17.53 5.45 -42.12
N SER A 475 16.44 5.12 -42.83
CA SER A 475 16.08 5.71 -44.13
C SER A 475 15.89 7.23 -44.05
N TYR A 476 15.41 7.75 -42.92
CA TYR A 476 15.33 9.19 -42.67
C TYR A 476 16.66 9.91 -42.97
N PHE A 477 17.79 9.39 -42.48
CA PHE A 477 19.08 10.04 -42.65
C PHE A 477 19.57 9.99 -44.11
N HIS A 478 19.30 8.90 -44.82
CA HIS A 478 19.59 8.79 -46.26
C HIS A 478 18.78 9.80 -47.08
N VAL A 479 17.48 9.92 -46.80
CA VAL A 479 16.61 10.90 -47.47
C VAL A 479 17.09 12.32 -47.16
N LEU A 480 17.40 12.60 -45.89
CA LEU A 480 17.88 13.90 -45.45
C LEU A 480 19.17 14.33 -46.19
N LEU A 481 20.16 13.44 -46.26
CA LEU A 481 21.42 13.69 -46.95
C LEU A 481 21.25 13.83 -48.48
N LYS A 482 20.37 13.03 -49.08
CA LYS A 482 20.10 13.08 -50.53
C LYS A 482 19.34 14.34 -50.93
N ALA A 483 18.39 14.77 -50.11
CA ALA A 483 17.56 15.92 -50.39
C ALA A 483 18.31 17.26 -50.26
N GLY A 484 19.34 17.33 -49.40
CA GLY A 484 20.06 18.57 -49.12
C GLY A 484 19.14 19.63 -48.49
N LEU A 485 19.56 20.90 -48.45
CA LEU A 485 18.77 21.96 -47.79
C LEU A 485 17.45 22.31 -48.49
N GLU A 486 17.30 21.93 -49.77
CA GLU A 486 16.18 22.30 -50.64
C GLU A 486 15.13 21.18 -50.80
N GLY A 487 15.22 20.10 -50.02
CA GLY A 487 14.25 19.01 -50.06
C GLY A 487 12.81 19.47 -49.82
N PRO A 488 11.83 19.05 -50.65
CA PRO A 488 10.45 19.54 -50.58
C PRO A 488 9.70 19.10 -49.31
N LEU A 489 10.05 17.94 -48.75
CA LEU A 489 9.44 17.38 -47.52
C LEU A 489 10.17 17.81 -46.23
N LEU A 490 11.25 18.59 -46.33
CA LEU A 490 12.01 19.03 -45.18
C LEU A 490 11.26 20.11 -44.43
N ILE A 491 11.12 19.94 -43.12
CA ILE A 491 10.69 21.01 -42.22
C ILE A 491 11.91 21.84 -41.77
N PRO A 492 11.71 23.03 -41.17
CA PRO A 492 12.83 23.85 -40.69
C PRO A 492 13.85 23.07 -39.83
N ASN A 493 13.38 22.17 -38.97
CA ASN A 493 14.27 21.38 -38.11
C ASN A 493 15.14 20.37 -38.85
N ASP A 494 14.65 19.73 -39.90
CA ASP A 494 15.49 18.84 -40.71
C ASP A 494 16.64 19.62 -41.35
N ARG A 495 16.34 20.82 -41.87
CA ARG A 495 17.34 21.69 -42.50
C ARG A 495 18.38 22.13 -41.48
N GLU A 496 17.96 22.39 -40.24
CA GLU A 496 18.84 22.82 -39.18
C GLU A 496 19.84 21.72 -38.78
N LEU A 497 19.45 20.44 -38.84
CA LEU A 497 20.37 19.32 -38.63
C LEU A 497 21.54 19.29 -39.63
N LEU A 498 21.31 19.77 -40.86
CA LEU A 498 22.32 19.80 -41.91
C LEU A 498 23.22 21.05 -41.87
N LYS A 499 22.77 22.14 -41.24
CA LYS A 499 23.54 23.39 -41.13
C LYS A 499 24.57 23.36 -40.00
N ASN A 500 24.25 22.70 -38.88
CA ASN A 500 25.16 22.58 -37.75
C ASN A 500 26.12 21.41 -37.98
N ASP A 501 27.43 21.67 -37.86
CA ASP A 501 28.47 20.69 -38.16
C ASP A 501 28.44 19.46 -37.24
N GLU A 502 28.12 19.66 -35.95
CA GLU A 502 28.03 18.58 -34.97
C GLU A 502 26.82 17.68 -35.24
N SER A 503 25.63 18.26 -35.47
CA SER A 503 24.45 17.47 -35.82
C SER A 503 24.62 16.76 -37.17
N ARG A 504 25.26 17.41 -38.15
CA ARG A 504 25.53 16.80 -39.47
C ARG A 504 26.47 15.61 -39.36
N ALA A 505 27.46 15.65 -38.47
CA ALA A 505 28.33 14.51 -38.20
C ALA A 505 27.52 13.29 -37.69
N PHE A 506 26.61 13.49 -36.74
CA PHE A 506 25.72 12.42 -36.27
C PHE A 506 24.78 11.90 -37.36
N VAL A 507 24.23 12.79 -38.21
CA VAL A 507 23.40 12.37 -39.36
C VAL A 507 24.17 11.44 -40.29
N LEU A 508 25.44 11.73 -40.58
CA LEU A 508 26.31 10.88 -41.40
C LEU A 508 26.57 9.53 -40.73
N ASP A 509 26.90 9.54 -39.44
CA ASP A 509 27.14 8.32 -38.67
C ASP A 509 25.93 7.39 -38.70
N TYR A 510 24.72 7.91 -38.45
CA TYR A 510 23.50 7.10 -38.42
C TYR A 510 23.02 6.66 -39.82
N ALA A 511 23.36 7.42 -40.88
CA ALA A 511 23.16 6.96 -42.24
C ALA A 511 24.09 5.79 -42.60
N LEU A 512 25.32 5.76 -42.09
CA LEU A 512 26.30 4.71 -42.39
C LEU A 512 26.12 3.45 -41.53
N ASP A 513 25.71 3.62 -40.27
CA ASP A 513 25.62 2.55 -39.29
C ASP A 513 24.21 2.48 -38.66
N PRO A 514 23.32 1.63 -39.19
CA PRO A 514 21.98 1.45 -38.64
C PRO A 514 21.99 0.82 -37.24
N SER A 515 23.01 0.01 -36.91
CA SER A 515 23.13 -0.59 -35.57
C SER A 515 23.46 0.47 -34.52
N LYS A 516 24.38 1.39 -34.85
CA LYS A 516 24.69 2.55 -34.00
C LYS A 516 23.47 3.46 -33.81
N PHE A 517 22.69 3.70 -34.86
CA PHE A 517 21.43 4.44 -34.75
C PHE A 517 20.49 3.78 -33.74
N PHE A 518 20.28 2.47 -33.82
CA PHE A 518 19.39 1.74 -32.93
C PHE A 518 19.84 1.73 -31.47
N GLU A 519 21.15 1.55 -31.23
CA GLU A 519 21.73 1.57 -29.88
C GLU A 519 21.57 2.97 -29.25
N ASP A 520 21.99 4.00 -29.97
CA ASP A 520 21.91 5.37 -29.48
C ASP A 520 20.46 5.84 -29.31
N PHE A 521 19.56 5.47 -30.24
CA PHE A 521 18.13 5.78 -30.13
C PHE A 521 17.53 5.11 -28.89
N THR A 522 17.91 3.87 -28.58
CA THR A 522 17.48 3.18 -27.35
C THR A 522 17.87 3.97 -26.11
N SER A 523 19.12 4.47 -26.05
CA SER A 523 19.59 5.32 -24.95
C SER A 523 18.79 6.62 -24.83
N THR A 524 18.56 7.31 -25.95
CA THR A 524 17.79 8.56 -25.99
C THR A 524 16.34 8.35 -25.58
N TYR A 525 15.70 7.27 -26.05
CA TYR A 525 14.34 6.93 -25.66
C TYR A 525 14.21 6.68 -24.16
N LEU A 526 15.16 5.96 -23.56
CA LEU A 526 15.19 5.72 -22.12
C LEU A 526 15.35 7.02 -21.31
N LYS A 527 16.18 7.96 -21.77
CA LYS A 527 16.29 9.30 -21.14
C LYS A 527 15.01 10.10 -21.28
N LEU A 528 14.45 10.16 -22.49
CA LEU A 528 13.25 10.93 -22.81
C LEU A 528 12.06 10.47 -21.96
N THR A 529 11.98 9.17 -21.69
CA THR A 529 10.88 8.55 -20.97
C THR A 529 11.19 8.29 -19.51
N SER A 530 12.32 8.74 -18.95
CA SER A 530 12.75 8.37 -17.58
C SER A 530 11.90 8.97 -16.47
#